data_AF-A0A832LCR3-F1
#
_entry.id   AF-A0A832LCR3-F1
#
_cell.length_a   1.000
_cell.length_b   1.000
_cell.length_c   1.000
_cell.angle_alpha   90.00
_cell.angle_beta   90.00
_cell.angle_gamma   90.00
#
_symmetry.space_group_name_H-M   'P 1'
#
loop_
_entity.id
_entity.type
_entity.pdbx_description
1 polymer ?
#
loop_
_entity_poly.entity_id
_entity_poly.type
_entity_poly.pdbx_seq_one_letter_code
_entity_poly.pdbx_strand_id
1 'polypeptide(L)' 'MSIKEIHVCDGCGRELKENKEIYHLVLKTNRYNDSIEMTYDLEQLEFCLNCAREIKQTLERIAEKLDGGEGDHS' A
#
# COMPACT_ATOMS: atom_id res chain seq x y z
N MET A 1 10.16 2.07 -31.36
CA MET A 1 9.94 3.12 -30.35
C MET A 1 10.22 2.50 -28.99
N SER A 2 11.22 2.96 -28.23
CA SER A 2 11.44 2.44 -26.88
C SER A 2 10.44 3.11 -25.93
N ILE A 3 9.59 2.32 -25.30
CA ILE A 3 8.71 2.81 -24.24
C ILE A 3 9.62 3.06 -23.03
N LYS A 4 9.75 4.31 -22.60
CA LYS A 4 10.35 4.62 -21.29
C LYS A 4 9.25 4.44 -20.26
N GLU A 5 9.43 3.48 -19.37
CA GLU A 5 8.59 3.33 -18.19
C GLU A 5 8.95 4.45 -17.22
N ILE A 6 7.97 5.27 -16.85
CA ILE A 6 8.15 6.39 -15.92
C ILE A 6 7.49 5.99 -14.62
N HIS A 7 8.29 5.86 -13.57
CA HIS A 7 7.80 5.58 -12.22
C HIS A 7 7.52 6.89 -11.51
N VAL A 8 6.35 7.01 -10.89
CA VAL A 8 5.92 8.22 -10.17
C VAL A 8 5.45 7.81 -8.79
N CYS A 9 5.90 8.54 -7.77
CA CYS A 9 5.48 8.30 -6.40
C CYS A 9 4.00 8.66 -6.21
N ASP A 10 3.17 7.68 -5.85
CA ASP A 10 1.73 7.85 -5.60
C ASP A 10 1.42 8.79 -4.42
N GLY A 11 2.39 9.00 -3.53
CA GLY A 11 2.21 9.86 -2.35
C GLY A 11 2.50 11.34 -2.59
N CYS A 12 3.44 11.67 -3.48
CA CYS A 12 3.91 13.06 -3.65
C CYS A 12 4.08 13.50 -5.11
N GLY A 13 3.79 12.63 -6.08
CA GLY A 13 3.85 12.92 -7.51
C GLY A 13 5.25 13.11 -8.09
N ARG A 14 6.31 12.85 -7.31
CA ARG A 14 7.69 12.97 -7.80
C ARG A 14 8.05 11.80 -8.70
N GLU A 15 8.80 12.08 -9.77
CA GLU A 15 9.38 11.04 -10.63
C GLU A 15 10.47 10.25 -9.87
N LEU A 16 10.41 8.93 -9.97
CA LEU A 16 11.37 7.99 -9.40
C LEU A 16 12.28 7.52 -10.54
N LYS A 17 13.54 7.96 -10.51
CA LYS A 17 14.46 7.77 -11.64
C LYS A 17 15.23 6.47 -11.55
N GLU A 18 15.45 5.99 -10.33
CA GLU A 18 16.17 4.75 -10.08
C GLU A 18 15.30 3.76 -9.31
N ASN A 19 15.37 2.48 -9.67
CA ASN A 19 14.63 1.40 -9.00
C ASN A 19 14.90 1.33 -7.49
N LYS A 20 16.09 1.75 -7.03
CA LYS A 20 16.44 1.79 -5.60
C LYS A 20 15.63 2.81 -4.79
N GLU A 21 14.98 3.75 -5.47
CA GLU A 21 14.15 4.79 -4.86
C GLU A 21 12.68 4.38 -4.75
N ILE A 22 12.30 3.25 -5.37
CA ILE A 22 10.93 2.77 -5.49
C ILE A 22 10.65 1.75 -4.38
N TYR A 23 9.69 2.10 -3.53
CA TYR A 23 9.16 1.25 -2.47
C TYR A 23 7.76 0.80 -2.86
N HIS A 24 7.58 -0.51 -2.98
CA HIS A 24 6.31 -1.09 -3.41
C HIS A 24 5.42 -1.40 -2.21
N LEU A 25 4.17 -0.94 -2.26
CA LEU A 25 3.11 -1.36 -1.35
C LEU A 25 2.08 -2.14 -2.15
N VAL A 26 1.94 -3.43 -1.83
CA VAL A 26 0.95 -4.31 -2.48
C VAL A 26 -0.27 -4.40 -1.57
N LEU A 27 -1.38 -3.82 -2.00
CA LEU A 27 -2.67 -3.95 -1.34
C LEU A 27 -3.42 -5.12 -1.97
N LYS A 28 -3.80 -6.07 -1.12
CA LYS A 28 -4.60 -7.24 -1.52
C LYS A 28 -5.96 -7.13 -0.86
N THR A 29 -7.01 -6.99 -1.65
CA THR A 29 -8.38 -7.01 -1.14
C THR A 29 -9.09 -8.28 -1.59
N ASN A 30 -9.84 -8.88 -0.67
CA ASN A 30 -10.65 -10.05 -0.97
C ASN A 30 -11.94 -9.57 -1.61
N ARG A 31 -12.21 -9.99 -2.85
CA ARG A 31 -13.55 -9.90 -3.41
C ARG A 31 -14.27 -11.21 -3.16
N TYR A 32 -15.27 -11.15 -2.28
CA TYR A 32 -16.24 -12.24 -2.17
C TYR A 32 -17.18 -12.14 -3.37
N ASN A 33 -16.99 -13.04 -4.34
CA ASN A 33 -17.95 -13.26 -5.39
C ASN A 33 -18.91 -14.35 -4.88
N ASP A 34 -20.23 -14.16 -5.01
CA ASP A 34 -21.27 -15.10 -4.51
C ASP A 34 -21.16 -16.53 -5.08
N SER A 35 -20.27 -16.74 -6.05
CA SER A 35 -19.89 -18.02 -6.62
C SER A 35 -18.48 -18.40 -6.15
N ILE A 36 -18.40 -19.46 -5.30
CA ILE A 36 -17.32 -20.41 -4.90
C ILE A 36 -15.82 -20.10 -5.17
N GLU A 37 -15.45 -19.27 -6.14
CA GLU A 37 -14.10 -18.81 -6.42
C GLU A 37 -13.78 -17.48 -5.71
N MET A 38 -12.85 -17.52 -4.75
CA MET A 38 -12.26 -16.29 -4.20
C MET A 38 -11.33 -15.66 -5.24
N THR A 39 -11.72 -14.49 -5.74
CA THR A 39 -10.84 -13.63 -6.53
C THR A 39 -10.28 -12.52 -5.63
N TYR A 40 -9.09 -12.03 -5.96
CA TYR A 40 -8.43 -10.96 -5.21
C TYR A 40 -8.14 -9.81 -6.16
N ASP A 41 -8.46 -8.60 -5.74
CA ASP A 41 -7.97 -7.40 -6.41
C ASP A 41 -6.59 -7.07 -5.81
N LEU A 42 -5.59 -7.00 -6.68
CA LEU A 42 -4.24 -6.58 -6.34
C LEU A 42 -4.01 -5.17 -6.87
N GLU A 43 -3.66 -4.27 -5.97
CA GLU A 43 -3.24 -2.91 -6.30
C GLU A 43 -1.80 -2.71 -5.85
N GLN A 44 -0.93 -2.33 -6.78
CA GLN A 44 0.49 -2.09 -6.52
C GLN A 44 0.74 -0.60 -6.58
N LEU A 45 1.13 -0.04 -5.44
CA LEU A 45 1.46 1.38 -5.29
C LEU A 45 2.99 1.54 -5.20
N GLU A 46 3.49 2.63 -5.76
CA GLU A 46 4.90 2.99 -5.78
C GLU A 46 5.13 4.26 -4.94
N PHE A 47 6.03 4.17 -3.98
CA PHE A 47 6.37 5.28 -3.11
C PHE A 47 7.85 5.58 -3.11
N CYS A 48 8.19 6.84 -2.90
CA CYS A 48 9.52 7.19 -2.48
C CYS A 48 9.78 6.80 -1.02
N LEU A 49 11.05 6.73 -0.63
CA LEU A 49 11.48 6.44 0.75
C LEU A 49 10.71 7.24 1.82
N ASN A 50 10.51 8.55 1.59
CA ASN A 50 9.85 9.41 2.58
C ASN A 50 8.38 9.03 2.73
N CYS A 51 7.62 8.97 1.63
CA CYS A 51 6.22 8.56 1.66
C CYS A 51 6.04 7.13 2.19
N ALA A 52 6.93 6.20 1.82
CA ALA A 52 6.88 4.83 2.32
C ALA A 52 7.06 4.76 3.86
N ARG A 53 7.96 5.58 4.42
CA ARG A 53 8.14 5.69 5.87
C ARG A 53 6.92 6.29 6.57
N GLU A 54 6.35 7.34 6.01
CA GLU A 54 5.14 8.00 6.56
C GLU A 54 3.94 7.05 6.55
N ILE A 55 3.74 6.30 5.47
CA ILE A 55 2.68 5.29 5.36
C ILE A 55 2.90 4.18 6.38
N LYS A 56 4.11 3.63 6.50
CA LYS A 56 4.43 2.62 7.52
C LYS A 56 4.06 3.09 8.92
N GLN A 57 4.48 4.29 9.31
CA GLN A 57 4.15 4.85 10.63
C GLN A 57 2.65 5.04 10.83
N THR A 58 1.95 5.45 9.78
CA THR A 58 0.49 5.62 9.83
C THR A 58 -0.21 4.28 10.01
N LEU A 59 0.21 3.25 9.27
CA LEU A 59 -0.30 1.89 9.40
C LEU A 59 -0.03 1.30 10.78
N GLU A 60 1.18 1.50 11.34
CA GLU A 60 1.53 1.08 12.70
C GLU A 60 0.61 1.73 13.74
N ARG A 61 0.37 3.05 13.64
CA ARG A 61 -0.58 3.75 14.54
C ARG A 61 -2.02 3.29 14.39
N ILE A 62 -2.45 2.93 13.18
CA ILE A 62 -3.79 2.37 12.95
C ILE A 62 -3.88 0.99 13.61
N ALA A 63 -2.88 0.14 13.42
CA ALA A 63 -2.82 -1.18 14.03
C ALA A 63 -2.84 -1.09 15.57
N GLU A 64 -2.02 -0.23 16.17
CA GLU A 64 -2.01 0.00 17.62
C GLU A 64 -3.38 0.42 18.17
N LYS A 65 -4.11 1.26 17.44
CA LYS A 65 -5.47 1.69 17.83
C LYS A 65 -6.51 0.58 17.72
N LEU A 66 -6.34 -0.32 16.75
CA LEU A 66 -7.24 -1.46 16.56
C LEU A 66 -6.98 -2.53 17.63
N ASP A 67 -5.71 -2.82 17.93
CA ASP A 67 -5.31 -3.77 18.97
C ASP A 67 -5.64 -3.27 20.39
N GLY A 68 -5.59 -1.95 20.62
CA GLY A 68 -5.97 -1.32 21.90
C GLY A 68 -7.48 -1.19 22.16
N GLY A 69 -8.33 -1.64 21.22
CA GLY A 69 -9.79 -1.47 21.28
C GLY A 69 -10.59 -2.64 21.86
N GLU A 70 -9.98 -3.81 22.12
CA GLU A 70 -10.66 -5.00 22.67
C GLU A 70 -10.40 -5.19 24.19
N GLY A 71 -10.57 -4.12 24.96
CA GLY A 71 -10.22 -4.15 26.38
C GLY A 71 -11.06 -3.26 27.30
N ASP A 72 -12.35 -3.01 27.02
CA ASP A 72 -13.34 -2.66 28.06
C ASP A 72 -14.76 -2.60 27.47
N HIS A 73 -15.49 -3.73 27.47
CA HIS A 73 -16.92 -3.75 27.78
C HIS A 73 -17.41 -5.19 28.00
N SER A 74 -17.82 -5.43 29.26
CA SER A 74 -18.58 -6.57 29.81
C SER A 74 -17.82 -7.83 30.22
#